data_AF-Q9T0E3-F1
#
_entry.id   AF-Q9T0E3-F1
#
_cell.length_a   1.000
_cell.length_b   1.000
_cell.length_c   1.000
_cell.angle_alpha   90.00
_cell.angle_beta   90.00
_cell.angle_gamma   90.00
#
_symmetry.space_group_name_H-M   'P 1'
#
loop_
_entity.id
_entity.type
_entity.pdbx_description
1 polymer ?
#
loop_
_entity_poly.entity_id
_entity_poly.type
_entity_poly.pdbx_seq_one_letter_code
_entity_poly.pdbx_strand_id
1 'polypeptide(L)'
;MKKPSQLSATILTIFVILAIGVMVKETLGQAPSTCFEALKDASKGASCDSELCASLCKKKSGGGVGTCRTKTTQPSKGQPECHCRFWCKSDGTPYK
;
A
#
# COMPACT_ATOMS: atom_id res chain seq x y z
N MET A 1 36.49 -35.07 -27.55
CA MET A 1 35.57 -33.91 -27.54
C MET A 1 34.66 -34.00 -26.30
N LYS A 2 35.00 -33.32 -25.19
CA LYS A 2 34.14 -33.21 -24.00
C LYS A 2 33.90 -31.72 -23.80
N LYS A 3 32.81 -31.12 -24.33
CA LYS A 3 32.45 -29.70 -24.06
C LYS A 3 31.11 -29.13 -24.59
N PRO A 4 30.08 -29.87 -25.05
CA PRO A 4 28.77 -29.22 -25.28
C PRO A 4 27.93 -29.09 -23.98
N SER A 5 27.98 -30.06 -23.07
CA SER A 5 27.05 -30.11 -21.92
C SER A 5 27.29 -29.02 -20.86
N GLN A 6 28.51 -28.50 -20.72
CA GLN A 6 28.83 -27.52 -19.66
C GLN A 6 28.32 -26.10 -19.99
N LEU A 7 28.29 -25.75 -21.28
CA LEU A 7 27.71 -24.49 -21.76
C LEU A 7 26.19 -24.46 -21.53
N SER A 8 25.52 -25.60 -21.78
CA SER A 8 24.07 -25.73 -21.57
C SER A 8 23.67 -25.51 -20.11
N ALA A 9 24.38 -26.15 -19.17
CA ALA A 9 24.08 -26.02 -17.75
C ALA A 9 24.21 -24.58 -17.24
N THR A 10 25.27 -23.87 -17.64
CA THR A 10 25.52 -22.48 -17.19
C THR A 10 24.46 -21.52 -17.71
N ILE A 11 24.07 -21.65 -19.00
CA ILE A 11 23.03 -20.83 -19.60
C ILE A 11 21.69 -21.06 -18.88
N LEU A 12 21.33 -22.31 -18.62
CA LEU A 12 20.10 -22.65 -17.88
C LEU A 12 20.08 -22.02 -16.49
N THR A 13 21.20 -22.04 -15.76
CA THR A 13 21.27 -21.41 -14.43
C THR A 13 21.05 -19.90 -14.48
N ILE A 14 21.59 -19.20 -15.48
CA ILE A 14 21.39 -17.75 -15.62
C ILE A 14 19.93 -17.44 -15.92
N PHE A 15 19.29 -18.18 -16.83
CA PHE A 15 17.86 -18.00 -17.12
C PHE A 15 16.98 -18.23 -15.90
N VAL A 16 17.29 -19.25 -15.09
CA VAL A 16 16.55 -19.52 -13.85
C VAL A 16 16.71 -18.38 -12.84
N ILE A 17 17.94 -17.87 -12.63
CA ILE A 17 18.18 -16.74 -11.72
C ILE A 17 17.44 -15.48 -12.19
N LEU A 18 17.47 -15.19 -13.50
CA LEU A 18 16.74 -14.05 -14.07
C LEU A 18 15.22 -14.22 -13.90
N ALA A 19 14.68 -15.41 -14.16
CA ALA A 19 13.26 -15.69 -13.98
C ALA A 19 12.82 -15.53 -12.51
N ILE A 20 13.61 -16.04 -11.56
CA ILE A 20 13.37 -15.84 -10.12
C ILE A 20 13.43 -14.35 -9.78
N GLY A 21 14.44 -13.62 -10.27
CA GLY A 21 14.57 -12.18 -10.04
C GLY A 21 13.38 -11.37 -10.55
N VAL A 22 12.87 -11.68 -11.74
CA VAL A 22 11.67 -11.04 -12.31
C VAL A 22 10.43 -11.40 -11.47
N MET A 23 10.22 -12.67 -11.16
CA MET A 23 9.09 -13.13 -10.35
C MET A 23 9.06 -12.49 -8.96
N VAL A 24 10.22 -12.34 -8.30
CA VAL A 24 10.31 -11.67 -6.99
C VAL A 24 9.96 -10.19 -7.11
N LYS A 25 10.43 -9.51 -8.17
CA LYS A 25 10.11 -8.10 -8.41
C LYS A 25 8.62 -7.89 -8.69
N GLU A 26 7.99 -8.78 -9.44
CA GLU A 26 6.54 -8.75 -9.66
C GLU A 26 5.78 -9.05 -8.37
N THR A 27 6.19 -10.07 -7.62
CA THR A 27 5.51 -10.45 -6.37
C THR A 27 5.61 -9.36 -5.29
N LEU A 28 6.79 -8.74 -5.12
CA LEU A 28 6.97 -7.61 -4.21
C LEU A 28 6.28 -6.34 -4.73
N GLY A 29 6.22 -6.17 -6.05
CA GLY A 29 5.53 -5.09 -6.73
C GLY A 29 4.02 -5.29 -6.88
N GLN A 30 3.43 -6.34 -6.30
CA GLN A 30 2.01 -6.67 -6.50
C GLN A 30 1.29 -7.03 -5.18
N ALA A 31 2.01 -7.09 -4.05
CA ALA A 31 1.37 -7.20 -2.76
C ALA A 31 0.49 -5.95 -2.54
N PRO A 32 -0.84 -6.11 -2.37
CA PRO A 32 -1.73 -4.98 -2.15
C PRO A 32 -1.27 -4.29 -0.86
N SER A 33 -0.75 -3.09 -1.02
CA SER A 33 -0.26 -2.31 0.11
C SER A 33 -1.46 -1.68 0.79
N THR A 34 -1.51 -1.66 2.11
CA THR A 34 -2.50 -0.82 2.79
C THR A 34 -1.93 0.58 2.93
N CYS A 35 -2.54 1.54 2.24
CA CYS A 35 -2.23 2.94 2.39
C CYS A 35 -3.04 3.56 3.53
N PHE A 36 -2.44 4.55 4.18
CA PHE A 36 -3.02 5.31 5.27
C PHE A 36 -2.94 6.79 4.93
N GLU A 37 -4.07 7.48 5.06
CA GLU A 37 -4.12 8.92 4.85
C GLU A 37 -5.03 9.58 5.89
N ALA A 38 -4.60 10.74 6.41
CA ALA A 38 -5.42 11.55 7.29
C ALA A 38 -6.28 12.54 6.47
N LEU A 39 -7.60 12.46 6.62
CA LEU A 39 -8.56 13.34 5.94
C LEU A 39 -8.93 14.51 6.86
N LYS A 40 -8.44 15.70 6.54
CA LYS A 40 -8.72 16.92 7.31
C LYS A 40 -10.19 17.36 7.21
N ASP A 41 -10.87 17.06 6.11
CA ASP A 41 -12.24 17.50 5.86
C ASP A 41 -13.26 16.92 6.84
N ALA A 42 -13.03 15.69 7.32
CA ALA A 42 -13.83 15.06 8.37
C ALA A 42 -13.42 15.48 9.78
N SER A 43 -12.37 16.28 9.93
CA SER A 43 -11.77 16.67 11.21
C SER A 43 -11.77 18.19 11.34
N LYS A 44 -12.93 18.74 11.70
CA LYS A 44 -13.12 20.17 11.88
C LYS A 44 -12.91 20.55 13.34
N GLY A 45 -11.70 21.03 13.65
CA GLY A 45 -11.36 21.50 14.98
C GLY A 45 -11.25 20.37 16.00
N ALA A 46 -12.16 20.36 16.98
CA ALA A 46 -12.19 19.41 18.09
C ALA A 46 -13.15 18.23 17.87
N SER A 47 -13.78 18.12 16.71
CA SER A 47 -14.67 17.02 16.36
C SER A 47 -14.18 16.26 15.14
N CYS A 48 -14.43 14.95 15.14
CA CYS A 48 -14.30 14.10 13.97
C CYS A 48 -15.60 13.37 13.78
N ASP A 49 -16.22 13.58 12.62
CA ASP A 49 -17.47 12.92 12.27
C ASP A 49 -17.15 11.55 11.68
N SER A 50 -17.46 10.49 12.45
CA SER A 50 -17.16 9.11 12.06
C SER A 50 -17.89 8.67 10.80
N GLU A 51 -19.12 9.14 10.57
CA GLU A 51 -19.91 8.79 9.40
C GLU A 51 -19.35 9.49 8.16
N LEU A 52 -19.05 10.79 8.28
CA LEU A 52 -18.39 11.55 7.23
C LEU A 52 -17.00 11.00 6.91
N CYS A 53 -16.22 10.64 7.94
CA CYS A 53 -14.90 10.03 7.79
C CYS A 53 -14.97 8.72 7.00
N ALA A 54 -15.91 7.83 7.37
CA ALA A 54 -16.13 6.58 6.65
C ALA A 54 -16.61 6.82 5.21
N SER A 55 -17.52 7.77 5.00
CA SER A 55 -18.06 8.13 3.68
C SER A 55 -16.99 8.69 2.75
N LEU A 56 -16.17 9.64 3.22
CA LEU A 56 -15.06 10.19 2.45
C LEU A 56 -14.01 9.14 2.13
N CYS A 57 -13.71 8.24 3.07
CA CYS A 57 -12.75 7.17 2.84
C CYS A 57 -13.24 6.17 1.79
N LYS A 58 -14.51 5.75 1.86
CA LYS A 58 -15.15 4.92 0.83
C LYS A 58 -15.24 5.60 -0.53
N LYS A 59 -15.45 6.92 -0.56
CA LYS A 59 -15.43 7.70 -1.80
C LYS A 59 -14.05 7.74 -2.44
N LYS A 60 -12.99 7.69 -1.63
CA LYS A 60 -11.60 7.69 -2.11
C LYS A 60 -11.16 6.34 -2.69
N SER A 61 -11.61 5.25 -2.08
CA SER A 61 -11.40 3.87 -2.54
C SER A 61 -12.59 3.04 -2.13
N GLY A 62 -13.14 2.22 -3.04
CA GLY A 62 -14.36 1.44 -2.77
C GLY A 62 -14.29 0.53 -1.54
N GLY A 63 -13.08 0.17 -1.08
CA GLY A 63 -12.81 -0.60 0.15
C GLY A 63 -12.21 0.21 1.30
N GLY A 64 -12.22 1.54 1.24
CA GLY A 64 -11.66 2.42 2.25
C GLY A 64 -12.41 2.35 3.58
N VAL A 65 -11.67 2.24 4.68
CA VAL A 65 -12.18 2.28 6.06
C VAL A 65 -11.70 3.55 6.75
N GLY A 66 -12.62 4.48 7.00
CA GLY A 66 -12.36 5.70 7.75
C GLY A 66 -12.59 5.48 9.24
N THR A 67 -11.65 5.90 10.08
CA THR A 67 -11.79 5.86 11.55
C THR A 67 -11.33 7.17 12.17
N CYS A 68 -12.10 7.70 13.12
CA CYS A 68 -11.69 8.85 13.91
C CYS A 68 -10.73 8.40 15.03
N ARG A 69 -9.53 8.97 15.07
CA ARG A 69 -8.51 8.70 16.10
C ARG A 69 -8.00 10.00 16.67
N THR A 70 -7.57 10.00 17.93
CA THR A 70 -6.94 11.16 18.53
C THR A 70 -5.49 11.28 18.06
N LYS A 71 -5.08 12.48 17.65
CA LYS A 71 -3.69 12.78 17.34
C LYS A 71 -2.82 12.53 18.57
N THR A 72 -1.77 11.74 18.39
CA THR A 72 -0.80 11.44 19.46
C THR A 72 0.38 12.42 19.48
N THR A 73 0.55 13.20 18.40
CA THR A 73 1.67 14.11 18.18
C THR A 73 1.27 15.57 18.44
N GLN A 74 2.21 16.35 18.96
CA GLN A 74 2.07 17.81 19.11
C GLN A 74 2.15 18.52 17.75
N PRO A 75 1.59 19.75 17.61
CA PRO A 75 0.88 20.54 18.62
C PRO A 75 -0.59 20.11 18.83
N SER A 76 -1.17 19.35 17.91
CA SER A 76 -2.58 18.96 17.93
C SER A 76 -2.88 17.72 18.78
N LYS A 77 -2.05 17.41 19.77
CA LYS A 77 -2.21 16.21 20.60
C LYS A 77 -3.58 16.23 21.28
N GLY A 78 -4.36 15.17 21.09
CA GLY A 78 -5.73 15.05 21.60
C GLY A 78 -6.84 15.54 20.66
N GLN A 79 -6.52 16.25 19.57
CA GLN A 79 -7.52 16.58 18.55
C GLN A 79 -7.91 15.33 17.77
N PRO A 80 -9.21 15.05 17.57
CA PRO A 80 -9.63 13.92 16.77
C PRO A 80 -9.38 14.17 15.27
N GLU A 81 -8.82 13.18 14.58
CA GLU A 81 -8.48 13.19 13.16
C GLU A 81 -9.07 11.95 12.47
N CYS A 82 -9.56 12.11 11.24
CA CYS A 82 -10.05 11.01 10.43
C CYS A 82 -8.88 10.32 9.74
N HIS A 83 -8.64 9.07 10.07
CA HIS A 83 -7.67 8.19 9.42
C HIS A 83 -8.39 7.26 8.46
N CYS A 84 -8.10 7.40 7.17
CA CYS A 84 -8.58 6.56 6.10
C CYS A 84 -7.53 5.48 5.77
N ARG A 85 -7.94 4.21 5.85
CA ARG A 85 -7.14 3.07 5.42
C ARG A 85 -7.75 2.47 4.17
N PHE A 86 -6.97 2.29 3.12
CA PHE A 86 -7.44 1.71 1.87
C PHE A 86 -6.36 0.86 1.21
N TRP A 87 -6.79 -0.02 0.30
CA TRP A 87 -5.86 -0.75 -0.54
C TRP A 87 -5.28 0.16 -1.60
N CYS A 88 -3.98 0.13 -1.75
CA CYS A 88 -3.28 0.85 -2.80
C CYS A 88 -2.44 -0.08 -3.66
N LYS A 89 -2.25 0.36 -4.89
CA LYS A 89 -1.27 -0.20 -5.80
C LYS A 89 0.13 0.14 -5.30
N SER A 90 1.12 -0.46 -5.92
CA SER A 90 2.53 -0.32 -5.55
C SER A 90 3.11 1.08 -5.77
N ASP A 91 2.41 1.94 -6.52
CA ASP A 91 2.71 3.36 -6.68
C ASP A 91 2.07 4.25 -5.59
N GLY A 92 1.34 3.65 -4.63
CA GLY A 92 0.62 4.36 -3.57
C GLY A 92 -0.76 4.88 -3.97
N THR A 93 -1.21 4.67 -5.21
CA THR A 93 -2.54 5.11 -5.66
C THR A 93 -3.64 4.15 -5.17
N PRO A 94 -4.84 4.65 -4.83
CA PRO A 94 -5.93 3.81 -4.36
C PRO A 94 -6.37 2.79 -5.42
N TYR A 95 -6.63 1.56 -4.96
CA TYR A 95 -7.38 0.57 -5.73
C TYR A 95 -8.83 1.08 -5.82
N LYS A 96 -9.28 1.44 -7.04
CA LYS A 96 -10.60 2.05 -7.25
C LYS A 96 -11.72 1.08 -6.93
#